data_AF-A0A6I5CL24-F1
#
_entry.id   AF-A0A6I5CL24-F1
#
_cell.length_a   1.000
_cell.length_b   1.000
_cell.length_c   1.000
_cell.angle_alpha   90.00
_cell.angle_beta   90.00
_cell.angle_gamma   90.00
#
_symmetry.space_group_name_H-M   'P 1'
#
loop_
_entity.id
_entity.type
_entity.pdbx_description
1 polymer ?
#
loop_
_entity_poly.entity_id
_entity_poly.type
_entity_poly.pdbx_seq_one_letter_code
_entity_poly.pdbx_strand_id
1 'polypeptide(L)'
;RTAPRSLEALRRMAVHAAEELGAADEFEPARMAQLSAPAAAQLAARSHAAVLVHHDLKGEHLVLSPDGRVRGVLDWTDAVI
;
A
#
# COMPACT_ATOMS: atom_id res chain seq x y z
N ARG A 1 -0.63 -15.61 -17.68
CA ARG A 1 -0.66 -14.49 -16.69
C ARG A 1 0.67 -13.76 -16.79
N THR A 2 0.67 -12.44 -16.97
CA THR A 2 1.91 -11.64 -17.06
C THR A 2 2.63 -11.64 -15.71
N ALA A 3 3.97 -11.62 -15.73
CA ALA A 3 4.75 -11.49 -14.51
C ALA A 3 4.39 -10.18 -13.77
N PRO A 4 4.35 -10.18 -12.42
CA PRO A 4 4.15 -8.96 -11.65
C PRO A 4 5.23 -7.92 -11.98
N ARG A 5 4.83 -6.64 -12.10
CA ARG A 5 5.78 -5.53 -12.25
C ARG A 5 6.51 -5.28 -10.93
N SER A 6 7.77 -4.82 -11.00
CA SER A 6 8.54 -4.42 -9.82
C SER A 6 7.86 -3.28 -9.07
N LEU A 7 7.61 -3.47 -7.76
CA LEU A 7 7.03 -2.44 -6.89
C LEU A 7 7.93 -1.20 -6.80
N GLU A 8 9.25 -1.38 -6.80
CA GLU A 8 10.19 -0.26 -6.82
C GLU A 8 10.12 0.52 -8.14
N ALA A 9 9.96 -0.18 -9.26
CA ALA A 9 9.78 0.47 -10.56
C ALA A 9 8.49 1.29 -10.60
N LEU A 10 7.38 0.72 -10.10
CA LEU A 10 6.10 1.42 -10.00
C LEU A 10 6.18 2.63 -9.06
N ARG A 11 6.86 2.50 -7.92
CA ARG A 11 7.08 3.59 -6.96
C ARG A 11 7.82 4.77 -7.60
N ARG A 12 8.93 4.50 -8.31
CA ARG A 12 9.69 5.57 -9.00
C ARG A 12 8.85 6.30 -10.03
N MET A 13 8.05 5.57 -10.81
CA MET A 13 7.14 6.18 -11.78
C MET A 13 6.08 7.05 -11.10
N ALA A 14 5.52 6.58 -9.97
CA ALA A 14 4.54 7.34 -9.21
C ALA A 14 5.13 8.62 -8.60
N VAL A 15 6.37 8.59 -8.10
CA VAL A 15 7.06 9.78 -7.59
C VAL A 15 7.22 10.82 -8.69
N HIS A 16 7.71 10.41 -9.87
CA HIS A 16 7.87 11.32 -10.99
C HIS A 16 6.54 11.93 -11.45
N ALA A 17 5.48 11.12 -11.54
CA ALA A 17 4.15 11.61 -11.86
C ALA A 17 3.62 12.60 -10.79
N ALA A 18 3.89 12.34 -9.51
CA ALA A 18 3.50 13.24 -8.43
C ALA A 18 4.23 14.58 -8.50
N GLU A 19 5.49 14.62 -8.93
CA GLU A 19 6.24 15.87 -9.16
C GLU A 19 5.60 16.71 -10.28
N GLU A 20 5.27 16.09 -11.41
CA GLU A 20 4.60 16.76 -12.54
C GLU A 20 3.23 17.31 -12.13
N LEU A 21 2.44 16.51 -11.40
CA LEU A 21 1.13 16.95 -10.89
C LEU A 21 1.26 18.04 -9.82
N GLY A 22 2.32 18.03 -9.02
CA GLY A 22 2.59 19.10 -8.07
C GLY A 22 2.99 20.41 -8.73
N ALA A 23 3.72 20.35 -9.84
CA ALA A 23 3.99 21.54 -10.66
C ALA A 23 2.71 22.15 -11.26
N ALA A 24 1.68 21.32 -11.46
CA ALA A 24 0.36 21.73 -11.92
C ALA A 24 -0.63 22.09 -10.79
N ASP A 25 -0.22 22.07 -9.52
CA ASP A 25 -1.08 22.27 -8.33
C ASP A 25 -2.24 21.25 -8.20
N GLU A 26 -2.09 20.09 -8.84
CA GLU A 26 -3.10 19.02 -8.82
C GLU A 26 -2.86 18.01 -7.69
N PHE A 27 -1.63 17.93 -7.17
CA PHE A 27 -1.24 16.95 -6.17
C PHE A 27 -0.07 17.40 -5.29
N GLU A 28 -0.14 17.09 -3.99
CA GLU A 28 0.93 17.34 -3.02
C GLU A 28 2.05 16.28 -3.09
N PRO A 29 3.23 16.55 -3.69
CA PRO A 29 4.24 15.52 -3.92
C PRO A 29 4.81 14.94 -2.62
N ALA A 30 4.83 15.74 -1.56
CA ALA A 30 5.27 15.34 -0.23
C ALA A 30 4.50 14.14 0.33
N ARG A 31 3.26 13.89 -0.13
CA ARG A 31 2.48 12.72 0.27
C ARG A 31 3.11 11.41 -0.18
N MET A 32 3.97 11.41 -1.20
CA MET A 32 4.73 10.24 -1.64
C MET A 32 5.73 9.74 -0.60
N ALA A 33 6.09 10.54 0.42
CA ALA A 33 6.93 10.10 1.53
C ALA A 33 6.36 8.90 2.30
N GLN A 34 5.03 8.69 2.23
CA GLN A 34 4.35 7.52 2.80
C GLN A 34 4.69 6.22 2.06
N LEU A 35 5.06 6.31 0.78
CA LEU A 35 5.47 5.20 -0.08
C LEU A 35 6.99 5.17 -0.22
N SER A 36 7.68 4.91 0.89
CA SER A 36 9.15 4.95 0.94
C SER A 36 9.80 3.78 0.18
N ALA A 37 11.03 3.99 -0.31
CA ALA A 37 11.79 2.93 -0.97
C ALA A 37 12.04 1.71 -0.06
N PRO A 38 12.38 1.85 1.24
CA PRO A 38 12.47 0.71 2.15
C PRO A 38 11.14 -0.05 2.28
N ALA A 39 10.00 0.64 2.32
CA ALA A 39 8.70 -0.02 2.40
C ALA A 39 8.37 -0.81 1.12
N ALA A 40 8.67 -0.26 -0.06
CA ALA A 40 8.50 -0.96 -1.33
C ALA A 40 9.37 -2.22 -1.43
N ALA A 41 10.62 -2.14 -0.94
CA ALA A 41 11.53 -3.29 -0.91
C ALA A 41 11.03 -4.40 0.03
N GLN A 42 10.51 -4.05 1.22
CA GLN A 42 9.95 -5.01 2.18
C GLN A 42 8.72 -5.74 1.62
N LEU A 43 7.88 -5.05 0.85
CA LEU A 43 6.72 -5.64 0.19
C LEU A 43 7.13 -6.62 -0.92
N ALA A 44 8.20 -6.32 -1.66
CA ALA A 44 8.71 -7.18 -2.73
C ALA A 44 9.41 -8.46 -2.23
N ALA A 45 9.93 -8.45 -1.00
CA ALA A 45 10.71 -9.56 -0.43
C ALA A 45 9.87 -10.78 0.01
N ARG A 46 8.53 -10.70 0.00
CA ARG A 46 7.64 -11.75 0.54
C ARG A 46 7.10 -12.67 -0.55
N SER A 47 7.92 -13.54 -1.12
CA SER A 47 7.43 -14.48 -2.15
C SER A 47 7.20 -15.92 -1.67
N HIS A 48 7.64 -16.34 -0.47
CA HIS A 48 7.61 -17.78 -0.11
C HIS A 48 7.29 -18.14 1.35
N ALA A 49 6.85 -17.21 2.20
CA ALA A 49 6.40 -17.53 3.56
C ALA A 49 4.88 -17.63 3.61
N ALA A 50 4.34 -18.64 4.30
CA ALA A 50 2.92 -18.67 4.65
C ALA A 50 2.57 -17.43 5.51
N VAL A 51 1.40 -16.84 5.29
CA VAL A 51 1.04 -15.55 5.90
C VAL A 51 -0.38 -15.63 6.42
N LEU A 52 -0.60 -15.11 7.64
CA LEU A 52 -1.95 -14.92 8.14
C LEU A 52 -2.69 -13.90 7.28
N VAL A 53 -3.79 -14.33 6.65
CA VAL A 53 -4.70 -13.54 5.84
C VAL A 53 -6.05 -13.49 6.53
N HIS A 54 -6.67 -12.31 6.58
CA HIS A 54 -8.00 -12.11 7.15
C HIS A 54 -9.12 -12.88 6.41
N HIS A 55 -8.96 -13.09 5.11
CA HIS A 55 -9.89 -13.82 4.22
C HIS A 55 -11.28 -13.20 3.99
N ASP A 56 -11.58 -12.02 4.54
CA ASP A 56 -12.78 -11.23 4.21
C ASP A 56 -12.52 -9.73 4.47
N LEU A 57 -11.40 -9.20 3.98
CA LEU A 57 -11.01 -7.82 4.29
C LEU A 57 -11.81 -6.81 3.44
N LYS A 58 -12.60 -5.97 4.10
CA LYS A 58 -13.47 -4.95 3.49
C LYS A 58 -13.67 -3.75 4.41
N GLY A 59 -14.28 -2.69 3.90
CA GLY A 59 -14.38 -1.40 4.60
C GLY A 59 -15.04 -1.49 5.99
N GLU A 60 -16.08 -2.30 6.13
CA GLU A 60 -16.78 -2.54 7.40
C GLU A 60 -15.93 -3.24 8.46
N HIS A 61 -14.79 -3.85 8.08
CA HIS A 61 -13.86 -4.51 9.00
C HIS A 61 -12.68 -3.62 9.41
N LEU A 62 -12.59 -2.39 8.91
CA LEU A 62 -11.50 -1.46 9.22
C LEU A 62 -11.95 -0.41 10.24
N VAL A 63 -11.16 -0.24 11.30
CA VAL A 63 -11.28 0.93 12.19
C VAL A 63 -10.34 2.00 11.69
N LEU A 64 -10.85 3.18 11.34
CA LEU A 64 -10.07 4.30 10.80
C LEU A 64 -9.98 5.45 11.79
N SER A 65 -8.83 6.13 11.80
CA SER A 65 -8.69 7.48 12.36
C SER A 65 -9.38 8.52 11.46
N PRO A 66 -9.67 9.73 11.98
CA PRO A 66 -10.22 10.84 11.17
C PRO A 66 -9.34 11.25 9.98
N ASP A 67 -8.04 11.00 10.04
CA ASP A 67 -7.08 11.27 8.95
C ASP A 67 -6.99 10.11 7.93
N GLY A 68 -7.88 9.12 8.03
CA GLY A 68 -7.99 7.99 7.10
C GLY A 68 -7.00 6.85 7.36
N ARG A 69 -6.21 6.89 8.44
CA ARG A 69 -5.29 5.79 8.79
C ARG A 69 -6.01 4.62 9.44
N VAL A 70 -5.64 3.40 9.08
CA VAL A 70 -6.12 2.18 9.77
C VAL A 70 -5.55 2.10 11.18
N ARG A 71 -6.43 1.86 12.15
CA ARG A 71 -6.14 1.73 13.60
C ARG A 71 -6.44 0.33 14.13
N GLY A 72 -7.23 -0.45 13.42
CA GLY A 72 -7.57 -1.81 13.80
C GLY A 72 -8.24 -2.55 12.65
N VAL A 73 -8.23 -3.87 12.75
CA VAL A 73 -8.91 -4.79 11.83
C VAL A 73 -9.77 -5.72 12.68
N LEU A 74 -11.07 -5.78 12.40
CA LEU A 74 -12.07 -6.54 13.14
C LEU A 74 -12.47 -7.81 12.37
N ASP A 75 -13.26 -8.68 13.00
CA ASP A 75 -13.84 -9.90 12.41
C ASP A 75 -12.84 -10.89 11.76
N TRP A 76 -11.95 -11.42 12.60
CA TRP A 76 -10.94 -12.41 12.18
C TRP A 76 -11.47 -13.85 12.03
N THR A 77 -12.80 -14.05 11.99
CA THR A 77 -13.42 -15.39 12.03
C THR A 77 -12.97 -16.27 10.86
N ASP A 78 -12.78 -15.69 9.68
CA ASP A 78 -12.43 -16.41 8.45
C ASP A 78 -10.92 -16.50 8.20
N ALA A 79 -10.07 -16.10 9.15
CA ALA A 79 -8.64 -15.99 8.92
C ALA A 79 -7.95 -17.33 8.58
N VAL A 80 -7.02 -17.29 7.63
CA VAL A 80 -6.26 -18.45 7.12
C VAL A 80 -4.75 -18.16 7.09
N ILE A 81 -3.92 -19.20 7.01
CA ILE A 81 -2.44 -19.13 6.89
C ILE A 81 -1.98 -19.45 5.46
#